data_AF-A0A8B8GCA5-F1
#
_entry.id   AF-A0A8B8GCA5-F1
#
_cell.length_a   1.000
_cell.length_b   1.000
_cell.length_c   1.000
_cell.angle_alpha   90.00
_cell.angle_beta   90.00
_cell.angle_gamma   90.00
#
_symmetry.space_group_name_H-M   'P 1'
#
loop_
_entity.id
_entity.type
_entity.pdbx_description
1 polymer ?
#
loop_
_entity_poly.entity_id
_entity_poly.type
_entity_poly.pdbx_seq_one_letter_code
_entity_poly.pdbx_strand_id
1 'polypeptide(L)'
;MNSELVKEIRNGYFCTWTFKCKMCNLITKIESEKSESYIPINKAIVTATVGIGIGYTQLSEFSAILDIPYLSTNTYGKIFDELSTVIEQTAWEQMRLAGIEEKELAIEAGDIDTDGVPLCPVIADGQWGKRSYKTKYNALSGAATIIGFRSNKVLFVGIRNRYCCMCERAHTLKLSTNVF
;
A
#
# COMPACT_ATOMS: atom_id res chain seq x y z
N MET A 1 29.26 -17.65 -28.13
CA MET A 1 28.03 -17.50 -28.93
C MET A 1 28.06 -16.10 -29.53
N ASN A 2 28.11 -15.95 -30.85
CA ASN A 2 28.26 -14.65 -31.52
C ASN A 2 26.88 -13.99 -31.67
N SER A 3 26.35 -13.46 -30.57
CA SER A 3 25.01 -12.89 -30.46
C SER A 3 25.10 -11.38 -30.23
N GLU A 4 24.23 -10.59 -30.86
CA GLU A 4 24.13 -9.14 -30.66
C GLU A 4 22.84 -8.77 -29.93
N LEU A 5 22.90 -7.78 -29.05
CA LEU A 5 21.71 -7.17 -28.46
C LEU A 5 21.05 -6.29 -29.52
N VAL A 6 19.81 -6.62 -29.88
CA VAL A 6 19.04 -5.87 -30.88
C VAL A 6 18.11 -4.86 -30.23
N LYS A 7 17.53 -5.24 -29.09
CA LYS A 7 16.52 -4.42 -28.43
C LYS A 7 16.50 -4.66 -26.93
N GLU A 8 16.38 -3.58 -26.18
CA GLU A 8 16.00 -3.58 -24.78
C GLU A 8 14.62 -2.92 -24.63
N ILE A 9 13.72 -3.56 -23.89
CA ILE A 9 12.43 -2.98 -23.50
C ILE A 9 12.42 -2.88 -21.99
N ARG A 10 12.17 -1.68 -21.47
CA ARG A 10 12.07 -1.41 -20.03
C ARG A 10 10.61 -1.13 -19.67
N ASN A 11 10.14 -1.74 -18.60
CA ASN A 11 8.82 -1.53 -18.02
C ASN A 11 8.94 -1.38 -16.50
N GLY A 12 9.27 -0.15 -16.07
CA GLY A 12 9.67 0.09 -14.69
C GLY A 12 10.97 -0.64 -14.39
N TYR A 13 10.94 -1.49 -13.37
CA TYR A 13 12.08 -2.30 -12.94
C TYR A 13 12.19 -3.64 -13.70
N PHE A 14 11.20 -3.98 -14.53
CA PHE A 14 11.24 -5.17 -15.38
C PHE A 14 11.88 -4.84 -16.73
N CYS A 15 12.76 -5.72 -17.22
CA CYS A 15 13.45 -5.56 -18.49
C CYS A 15 13.35 -6.82 -19.36
N THR A 16 13.21 -6.61 -20.66
CA THR A 16 13.31 -7.67 -21.68
C THR A 16 14.43 -7.32 -22.66
N TRP A 17 15.40 -8.23 -22.78
CA TRP A 17 16.49 -8.13 -23.75
C TRP A 17 16.24 -9.09 -24.91
N THR A 18 16.35 -8.60 -26.13
CA THR A 18 16.23 -9.39 -27.35
C THR A 18 17.60 -9.48 -28.02
N PHE A 19 18.12 -10.69 -28.11
CA PHE A 19 19.38 -11.01 -28.77
C PHE A 19 19.14 -11.67 -30.13
N LYS A 20 20.04 -11.43 -31.08
CA LYS A 20 20.04 -12.08 -32.39
C LYS A 20 21.40 -12.74 -32.63
N CYS A 21 21.39 -14.00 -33.03
CA CYS A 21 22.61 -14.71 -33.40
C CYS A 21 23.12 -14.21 -34.76
N LYS A 22 24.39 -13.81 -34.85
CA LYS A 22 25.01 -13.35 -36.11
C LYS A 22 25.18 -14.45 -37.15
N MET A 23 25.22 -15.72 -36.74
CA MET A 23 25.46 -16.86 -37.64
C MET A 23 24.16 -17.41 -38.25
N CYS A 24 23.16 -17.67 -37.41
CA CYS A 24 21.91 -18.33 -37.83
C CYS A 24 20.67 -17.42 -37.77
N ASN A 25 20.84 -16.14 -37.40
CA ASN A 25 19.75 -15.17 -37.22
C ASN A 25 18.68 -15.56 -36.18
N LEU A 26 18.92 -16.58 -35.35
CA LEU A 26 18.02 -16.96 -34.25
C LEU A 26 17.83 -15.79 -33.28
N ILE A 27 16.57 -15.51 -32.92
CA ILE A 27 16.21 -14.49 -31.95
C ILE A 27 15.95 -15.17 -30.60
N THR A 28 16.60 -14.67 -29.55
CA THR A 28 16.43 -15.13 -28.18
C THR A 28 15.98 -13.97 -27.32
N LYS A 29 14.91 -14.17 -26.53
CA LYS A 29 14.46 -13.20 -25.54
C LYS A 29 14.88 -13.67 -24.15
N ILE A 30 15.40 -12.74 -23.38
CA ILE A 30 15.76 -12.93 -21.98
C ILE A 30 15.01 -11.87 -21.18
N GLU A 31 14.35 -12.30 -20.12
CA GLU A 31 13.58 -11.43 -19.22
C GLU A 31 14.29 -11.35 -17.87
N SER A 32 14.24 -10.18 -17.23
CA SER A 32 14.87 -9.95 -15.91
C SER A 32 14.18 -10.76 -14.80
N GLU A 33 12.96 -11.19 -15.04
CA GLU A 33 12.11 -11.90 -14.11
C GLU A 33 11.38 -13.02 -14.87
N LYS A 34 11.28 -14.22 -14.27
CA LYS A 34 10.45 -15.30 -14.81
C LYS A 34 9.03 -15.19 -14.27
N SER A 35 8.05 -15.57 -15.08
CA SER A 35 6.63 -15.35 -14.79
C SER A 35 6.02 -16.20 -13.67
N GLU A 36 6.79 -17.02 -12.93
CA GLU A 36 6.19 -18.02 -12.06
C GLU A 36 6.93 -18.17 -10.72
N SER A 37 6.13 -18.07 -9.65
CA SER A 37 6.37 -18.32 -8.21
C SER A 37 6.57 -17.15 -7.24
N TYR A 38 6.68 -15.90 -7.69
CA TYR A 38 6.93 -14.76 -6.79
C TYR A 38 6.21 -13.47 -7.21
N ILE A 39 6.16 -12.50 -6.28
CA ILE A 39 5.54 -11.20 -6.51
C ILE A 39 6.34 -10.48 -7.61
N PRO A 40 5.70 -10.04 -8.71
CA PRO A 40 6.37 -9.32 -9.79
C PRO A 40 7.18 -8.12 -9.30
N ILE A 41 8.37 -7.88 -9.85
CA ILE A 41 9.34 -6.90 -9.33
C ILE A 41 8.75 -5.51 -9.12
N ASN A 42 7.92 -5.05 -10.05
CA ASN A 42 7.27 -3.75 -9.95
C ASN A 42 6.31 -3.68 -8.74
N LYS A 43 5.53 -4.76 -8.51
CA LYS A 43 4.64 -4.86 -7.35
C LYS A 43 5.42 -5.05 -6.06
N ALA A 44 6.51 -5.82 -6.08
CA ALA A 44 7.38 -6.02 -4.94
C ALA A 44 8.02 -4.69 -4.47
N ILE A 45 8.52 -3.88 -5.40
CA ILE A 45 9.10 -2.58 -5.07
C ILE A 45 8.05 -1.63 -4.51
N VAL A 46 6.87 -1.52 -5.12
CA VAL A 46 5.79 -0.67 -4.59
C VAL A 46 5.36 -1.16 -3.19
N THR A 47 5.26 -2.47 -2.98
CA THR A 47 4.96 -3.05 -1.66
C THR A 47 6.03 -2.70 -0.62
N ALA A 48 7.30 -2.84 -0.98
CA ALA A 48 8.41 -2.48 -0.10
C ALA A 48 8.41 -0.99 0.22
N THR A 49 8.18 -0.14 -0.79
CA THR A 49 8.09 1.34 -0.70
C THR A 49 7.04 1.76 0.34
N VAL A 50 5.86 1.13 0.30
CA VAL A 50 4.80 1.35 1.28
C VAL A 50 5.20 0.83 2.66
N GLY A 51 5.81 -0.36 2.74
CA GLY A 51 6.25 -0.95 4.01
C GLY A 51 7.30 -0.14 4.76
N ILE A 52 8.19 0.55 4.04
CA ILE A 52 9.20 1.46 4.63
C ILE A 52 8.68 2.89 4.81
N GLY A 53 7.44 3.18 4.40
CA GLY A 53 6.80 4.48 4.59
C GLY A 53 7.33 5.60 3.70
N ILE A 54 7.84 5.29 2.51
CA ILE A 54 8.26 6.30 1.53
C ILE A 54 7.24 6.43 0.39
N GLY A 55 7.31 7.53 -0.37
CA GLY A 55 6.46 7.77 -1.54
C GLY A 55 7.19 7.59 -2.89
N TYR A 56 6.45 7.76 -3.98
CA TYR A 56 6.99 7.68 -5.36
C TYR A 56 8.20 8.58 -5.58
N THR A 57 8.16 9.83 -5.11
CA THR A 57 9.26 10.78 -5.31
C THR A 57 10.57 10.27 -4.72
N GLN A 58 10.53 9.77 -3.47
CA GLN A 58 11.71 9.23 -2.80
C GLN A 58 12.22 7.96 -3.49
N LEU A 59 11.32 7.08 -3.96
CA LEU A 59 11.68 5.91 -4.74
C LEU A 59 12.36 6.29 -6.07
N SER A 60 11.82 7.28 -6.78
CA SER A 60 12.38 7.73 -8.07
C SER A 60 13.75 8.38 -7.90
N GLU A 61 13.95 9.16 -6.83
CA GLU A 61 15.24 9.77 -6.49
C GLU A 61 16.27 8.70 -6.15
N PHE A 62 15.91 7.74 -5.30
CA PHE A 62 16.76 6.60 -4.96
C PHE A 62 17.22 5.82 -6.20
N SER A 63 16.28 5.47 -7.08
CA SER A 63 16.59 4.71 -8.29
C SER A 63 17.40 5.52 -9.30
N ALA A 64 17.15 6.83 -9.41
CA ALA A 64 17.92 7.72 -10.28
C ALA A 64 19.39 7.86 -9.81
N ILE A 65 19.64 7.93 -8.51
CA ILE A 65 21.01 7.98 -7.95
C ILE A 65 21.78 6.70 -8.28
N LEU A 66 21.10 5.55 -8.28
CA LEU A 66 21.70 4.25 -8.59
C LEU A 66 21.76 3.93 -10.08
N ASP A 67 21.27 4.83 -10.95
CA ASP A 67 21.11 4.62 -12.39
C ASP A 67 20.29 3.36 -12.72
N ILE A 68 19.25 3.09 -11.92
CA ILE A 68 18.33 1.97 -12.08
C ILE A 68 17.05 2.46 -12.76
N PRO A 69 16.52 1.78 -13.79
CA PRO A 69 15.25 2.15 -14.39
C PRO A 69 14.10 2.03 -13.38
N TYR A 70 13.19 3.01 -13.38
CA TYR A 70 12.12 3.09 -12.41
C TYR A 70 10.74 3.28 -13.07
N LEU A 71 9.70 3.09 -12.27
CA LEU A 71 8.30 3.19 -12.71
C LEU A 71 7.95 4.63 -13.11
N SER A 72 7.05 4.78 -14.10
CA SER A 72 6.38 6.07 -14.30
C SER A 72 5.40 6.34 -13.17
N THR A 73 5.09 7.62 -12.90
CA THR A 73 4.09 8.02 -11.89
C THR A 73 2.75 7.32 -12.09
N ASN A 74 2.28 7.22 -13.33
CA ASN A 74 1.01 6.58 -13.68
C ASN A 74 1.04 5.07 -13.39
N THR A 75 2.13 4.39 -13.74
CA THR A 75 2.26 2.95 -13.48
C THR A 75 2.38 2.68 -11.98
N TYR A 76 3.15 3.50 -11.27
CA TYR A 76 3.26 3.42 -9.81
C TYR A 76 1.89 3.58 -9.16
N GLY A 77 1.13 4.62 -9.54
CA GLY A 77 -0.20 4.89 -9.01
C GLY A 77 -1.16 3.71 -9.16
N LYS A 78 -1.24 3.12 -10.36
CA LYS A 78 -2.09 1.93 -10.59
C LYS A 78 -1.73 0.76 -9.68
N ILE A 79 -0.45 0.43 -9.57
CA ILE A 79 0.02 -0.67 -8.70
C ILE A 79 -0.25 -0.34 -7.23
N PHE A 80 -0.06 0.93 -6.84
CA PHE A 80 -0.32 1.40 -5.50
C PHE A 80 -1.81 1.33 -5.13
N ASP A 81 -2.71 1.67 -6.05
CA ASP A 81 -4.16 1.59 -5.82
C ASP A 81 -4.62 0.13 -5.64
N GLU A 82 -4.11 -0.78 -6.47
CA GLU A 82 -4.34 -2.23 -6.32
C GLU A 82 -3.84 -2.73 -4.96
N LEU A 83 -2.62 -2.34 -4.57
CA LEU A 83 -2.03 -2.71 -3.28
C LEU A 83 -2.83 -2.13 -2.11
N SER A 84 -3.25 -0.87 -2.20
CA SER A 84 -4.01 -0.18 -1.15
C SER A 84 -5.34 -0.88 -0.88
N THR A 85 -6.02 -1.33 -1.93
CA THR A 85 -7.25 -2.13 -1.81
C THR A 85 -7.02 -3.43 -1.03
N VAL A 86 -5.93 -4.14 -1.34
CA VAL A 86 -5.57 -5.39 -0.64
C VAL A 86 -5.22 -5.12 0.82
N ILE A 87 -4.47 -4.05 1.10
CA ILE A 87 -4.12 -3.64 2.47
C ILE A 87 -5.39 -3.32 3.27
N GLU A 88 -6.31 -2.54 2.70
CA GLU A 88 -7.57 -2.18 3.35
C GLU A 88 -8.40 -3.42 3.69
N GLN A 89 -8.60 -4.32 2.73
CA GLN A 89 -9.35 -5.57 2.93
C GLN A 89 -8.70 -6.44 4.01
N THR A 90 -7.37 -6.57 3.97
CA THR A 90 -6.63 -7.35 4.96
C THR A 90 -6.75 -6.74 6.34
N ALA A 91 -6.62 -5.41 6.47
CA ALA A 91 -6.78 -4.71 7.73
C ALA A 91 -8.19 -4.90 8.31
N TRP A 92 -9.23 -4.81 7.47
CA TRP A 92 -10.62 -5.02 7.88
C TRP A 92 -10.87 -6.43 8.39
N GLU A 93 -10.33 -7.43 7.71
CA GLU A 93 -10.45 -8.82 8.15
C GLU A 93 -9.71 -9.07 9.47
N GLN A 94 -8.51 -8.51 9.64
CA GLN A 94 -7.77 -8.65 10.90
C GLN A 94 -8.49 -7.96 12.07
N MET A 95 -9.08 -6.78 11.86
CA MET A 95 -9.90 -6.11 12.88
C MET A 95 -11.16 -6.91 13.22
N ARG A 96 -11.82 -7.53 12.23
CA ARG A 96 -12.96 -8.42 12.46
C ARG A 96 -12.59 -9.62 13.31
N LEU A 97 -11.47 -10.28 13.00
CA LEU A 97 -10.96 -11.42 13.77
C LEU A 97 -10.59 -11.01 15.20
N ALA A 98 -9.94 -9.86 15.38
CA ALA A 98 -9.65 -9.31 16.71
C ALA A 98 -10.94 -9.04 17.53
N GLY A 99 -12.01 -8.57 16.87
CA GLY A 99 -13.30 -8.37 17.53
C GLY A 99 -13.98 -9.67 17.97
N ILE A 100 -13.83 -10.76 17.21
CA ILE A 100 -14.34 -12.07 17.59
C ILE A 100 -13.58 -12.60 18.81
N GLU A 101 -12.25 -12.48 18.80
CA GLU A 101 -11.41 -12.89 19.92
C GLU A 101 -11.70 -12.09 21.19
N GLU A 102 -11.87 -10.76 21.10
CA GLU A 102 -12.25 -9.94 22.26
C GLU A 102 -13.62 -10.35 22.84
N LYS A 103 -14.57 -10.70 21.96
CA LYS A 103 -15.89 -11.20 22.35
C LYS A 103 -15.80 -12.53 23.09
N GLU A 104 -15.00 -13.47 22.59
CA GLU A 104 -14.79 -14.78 23.23
C GLU A 104 -14.17 -14.60 24.62
N LEU A 105 -13.14 -13.75 24.73
CA LEU A 105 -12.52 -13.40 26.00
C LEU A 105 -13.53 -12.75 26.97
N ALA A 106 -14.43 -11.87 26.49
CA ALA A 106 -15.49 -11.27 27.29
C ALA A 106 -16.41 -12.32 27.92
N ILE A 107 -16.86 -13.31 27.12
CA ILE A 107 -17.70 -14.42 27.56
C ILE A 107 -16.98 -15.26 28.62
N GLU A 108 -15.71 -15.60 28.40
CA GLU A 108 -14.93 -16.43 29.32
C GLU A 108 -14.77 -15.82 30.71
N ALA A 109 -14.67 -14.50 30.81
CA ALA A 109 -14.61 -13.83 32.12
C ALA A 109 -15.98 -13.62 32.78
N GLY A 110 -17.08 -13.96 32.10
CA GLY A 110 -18.43 -13.73 32.60
C GLY A 110 -18.91 -12.28 32.48
N ASP A 111 -18.25 -11.46 31.64
CA ASP A 111 -18.67 -10.08 31.37
C ASP A 111 -19.82 -10.08 30.34
N ILE A 112 -21.00 -10.46 30.81
CA ILE A 112 -22.20 -10.63 29.98
C ILE A 112 -23.33 -9.80 30.58
N ASP A 113 -24.00 -9.02 29.74
CA ASP A 113 -25.15 -8.21 30.14
C ASP A 113 -26.40 -9.07 30.41
N THR A 114 -27.46 -8.49 30.97
CA THR A 114 -28.72 -9.19 31.28
C THR A 114 -29.35 -9.90 30.08
N ASP A 115 -29.08 -9.40 28.87
CA ASP A 115 -29.58 -9.93 27.60
C ASP A 115 -28.66 -10.98 26.95
N GLY A 116 -27.57 -11.37 27.61
CA GLY A 116 -26.61 -12.33 27.07
C GLY A 116 -25.58 -11.72 26.10
N VAL A 117 -25.52 -10.38 26.02
CA VAL A 117 -24.58 -9.66 25.14
C VAL A 117 -23.23 -9.50 25.85
N PRO A 118 -22.10 -9.94 25.25
CA PRO A 118 -20.79 -9.78 25.86
C PRO A 118 -20.37 -8.32 25.95
N LEU A 119 -19.98 -7.88 27.15
CA LEU A 119 -19.45 -6.54 27.41
C LEU A 119 -17.95 -6.55 27.13
N CYS A 120 -17.54 -5.95 26.02
CA CYS A 120 -16.13 -5.90 25.59
C CYS A 120 -15.51 -4.56 26.02
N PRO A 121 -14.71 -4.50 27.10
CA PRO A 121 -14.00 -3.29 27.47
C PRO A 121 -12.98 -2.91 26.39
N VAL A 122 -12.92 -1.62 26.06
CA VAL A 122 -12.01 -1.10 25.03
C VAL A 122 -11.24 0.12 25.52
N ILE A 123 -10.03 0.28 24.99
CA ILE A 123 -9.22 1.48 25.13
C ILE A 123 -9.34 2.27 23.83
N ALA A 124 -9.75 3.53 23.93
CA ALA A 124 -9.75 4.44 22.79
C ALA A 124 -8.50 5.32 22.84
N ASP A 125 -7.76 5.35 21.74
CA ASP A 125 -6.65 6.28 21.53
C ASP A 125 -6.93 7.16 20.30
N GLY A 126 -6.43 8.39 20.33
CA GLY A 126 -6.67 9.39 19.29
C GLY A 126 -5.45 10.25 19.09
N GLN A 127 -4.98 10.32 17.84
CA GLN A 127 -3.82 11.11 17.47
C GLN A 127 -4.16 12.11 16.38
N TRP A 128 -3.49 13.26 16.46
CA TRP A 128 -3.48 14.25 15.41
C TRP A 128 -2.04 14.45 14.97
N GLY A 129 -1.75 14.20 13.69
CA GLY A 129 -0.39 14.36 13.18
C GLY A 129 0.11 15.78 13.44
N LYS A 130 1.34 15.96 13.91
CA LYS A 130 1.94 17.29 14.08
C LYS A 130 2.82 17.60 12.88
N ARG A 131 2.63 18.76 12.26
CA ARG A 131 3.52 19.25 11.20
C ARG A 131 4.69 20.00 11.84
N SER A 132 5.91 19.70 11.39
CA SER A 132 7.15 20.25 11.94
C SER A 132 7.49 21.67 11.47
N TYR A 133 6.80 22.22 10.46
CA TYR A 133 7.13 23.53 9.90
C TYR A 133 6.59 24.71 10.73
N LYS A 134 7.48 25.68 10.98
CA LYS A 134 7.27 27.00 11.63
C LYS A 134 6.71 26.97 13.06
N THR A 135 5.51 26.43 13.25
CA THR A 135 4.72 26.58 14.49
C THR A 135 3.85 25.36 14.75
N LYS A 136 4.45 24.17 14.92
CA LYS A 136 3.85 22.91 15.46
C LYS A 136 2.33 22.74 15.26
N TYR A 137 1.83 23.01 14.05
CA TYR A 137 0.40 22.97 13.79
C TYR A 137 -0.07 21.52 13.79
N ASN A 138 -1.29 21.32 14.28
CA ASN A 138 -2.03 20.10 14.02
C ASN A 138 -2.16 19.95 12.50
N ALA A 139 -1.92 18.75 11.98
CA ALA A 139 -2.20 18.39 10.60
C ALA A 139 -3.69 18.60 10.32
N LEU A 140 -4.13 18.42 9.09
CA LEU A 140 -5.58 18.40 8.81
C LEU A 140 -6.09 16.97 8.76
N SER A 141 -5.38 16.08 9.44
CA SER A 141 -5.53 14.63 9.42
C SER A 141 -5.38 14.12 10.83
N GLY A 142 -6.40 13.42 11.31
CA GLY A 142 -6.41 12.73 12.59
C GLY A 142 -6.78 11.27 12.39
N ALA A 143 -6.31 10.44 13.32
CA ALA A 143 -6.66 9.03 13.40
C ALA A 143 -7.13 8.72 14.83
N ALA A 144 -8.16 7.90 14.95
CA ALA A 144 -8.63 7.35 16.21
C ALA A 144 -8.64 5.83 16.10
N THR A 145 -8.31 5.15 17.19
CA THR A 145 -8.19 3.70 17.23
C THR A 145 -8.93 3.19 18.46
N ILE A 146 -9.70 2.11 18.27
CA ILE A 146 -10.31 1.34 19.35
C ILE A 146 -9.48 0.07 19.49
N ILE A 147 -9.02 -0.20 20.70
CA ILE A 147 -8.14 -1.32 21.05
C ILE A 147 -8.88 -2.18 22.07
N GLY A 148 -8.92 -3.50 21.86
CA GLY A 148 -9.49 -4.44 22.81
C GLY A 148 -8.67 -4.45 24.09
N PHE A 149 -9.31 -4.30 25.25
CA PHE A 149 -8.61 -4.24 26.53
C PHE A 149 -7.91 -5.56 26.86
N ARG A 150 -8.48 -6.69 26.43
CA ARG A 150 -7.98 -8.03 26.77
C ARG A 150 -7.07 -8.59 25.70
N SER A 151 -7.51 -8.55 24.44
CA SER A 151 -6.70 -9.00 23.29
C SER A 151 -5.51 -8.09 23.01
N ASN A 152 -5.56 -6.82 23.46
CA ASN A 152 -4.60 -5.77 23.10
C ASN A 152 -4.47 -5.57 21.58
N LYS A 153 -5.49 -5.96 20.81
CA LYS A 153 -5.53 -5.86 19.36
C LYS A 153 -6.39 -4.68 18.92
N VAL A 154 -6.09 -4.13 17.75
CA VAL A 154 -6.88 -3.08 17.14
C VAL A 154 -8.21 -3.65 16.66
N LEU A 155 -9.31 -3.08 17.12
CA LEU A 155 -10.68 -3.45 16.74
C LEU A 155 -11.25 -2.52 15.67
N PHE A 156 -10.80 -1.27 15.66
CA PHE A 156 -11.27 -0.27 14.71
C PHE A 156 -10.25 0.85 14.53
N VAL A 157 -10.13 1.37 13.32
CA VAL A 157 -9.37 2.60 13.00
C VAL A 157 -10.28 3.55 12.23
N GLY A 158 -10.48 4.75 12.77
CA GLY A 158 -11.19 5.84 12.12
C GLY A 158 -10.22 6.93 11.69
N ILE A 159 -10.21 7.28 10.41
CA ILE A 159 -9.37 8.36 9.87
C ILE A 159 -10.26 9.54 9.50
N ARG A 160 -9.86 10.74 9.93
CA ARG A 160 -10.52 12.00 9.58
C ARG A 160 -9.52 12.93 8.93
N ASN A 161 -9.66 13.14 7.62
CA ASN A 161 -8.89 14.16 6.92
C ASN A 161 -9.79 15.33 6.49
N ARG A 162 -9.20 16.51 6.34
CA ARG A 162 -9.82 17.65 5.67
C ARG A 162 -9.46 17.58 4.19
N TYR A 163 -10.49 17.48 3.36
CA TYR A 163 -10.34 17.44 1.92
C TYR A 163 -10.79 18.78 1.30
N CYS A 164 -10.31 19.07 0.10
CA CYS A 164 -10.87 20.17 -0.71
C CYS A 164 -12.26 19.75 -1.19
N CYS A 165 -13.30 20.53 -0.84
CA CYS A 165 -14.67 20.22 -1.22
C CYS A 165 -14.89 20.15 -2.74
N MET A 166 -14.11 20.90 -3.52
CA MET A 166 -14.14 20.85 -4.98
C MET A 166 -13.55 19.55 -5.53
N CYS A 167 -12.42 19.11 -4.98
CA CYS A 167 -11.78 17.83 -5.36
C CYS A 167 -12.66 16.64 -4.98
N GLU A 168 -13.25 16.66 -3.78
CA GLU A 168 -14.16 15.60 -3.34
C GLU A 168 -15.39 15.51 -4.26
N ARG A 169 -16.00 16.65 -4.60
CA ARG A 169 -17.10 16.71 -5.56
C ARG A 169 -16.70 16.19 -6.94
N ALA A 170 -15.53 16.56 -7.45
CA ALA A 170 -15.03 16.08 -8.73
C ALA A 170 -14.83 14.55 -8.72
N HIS A 171 -14.30 14.01 -7.62
CA HIS A 171 -14.14 12.57 -7.41
C HIS A 171 -15.49 11.84 -7.37
N THR A 172 -16.47 12.35 -6.61
CA THR A 172 -17.84 11.80 -6.57
C THR A 172 -18.49 11.79 -7.94
N LEU A 173 -18.25 12.83 -8.76
CA LEU A 173 -18.75 12.96 -10.12
C LEU A 173 -17.94 12.14 -11.15
N LYS A 174 -16.89 11.41 -10.73
CA LYS A 174 -15.97 10.64 -11.58
C LYS A 174 -15.35 11.48 -12.71
N LEU A 175 -15.20 12.78 -12.50
CA LEU A 175 -14.50 13.64 -13.43
C LEU A 175 -13.02 13.33 -13.31
N SER A 176 -12.41 12.81 -14.38
CA SER A 176 -10.98 12.54 -14.44
C SER A 176 -10.23 13.85 -14.21
N THR A 177 -9.66 14.01 -13.02
CA THR A 177 -8.79 15.14 -12.72
C THR A 177 -7.42 14.81 -13.30
N ASN A 178 -7.23 15.10 -14.59
CA ASN A 178 -5.90 15.27 -15.17
C ASN A 178 -5.32 16.57 -14.60
N VAL A 179 -4.85 16.57 -13.35
CA VAL A 179 -4.29 17.78 -12.73
C VAL A 179 -3.11 17.42 -11.81
N PHE A 180 -1.92 17.54 -12.42
CA PHE A 180 -0.54 17.68 -11.91
C PHE A 180 0.10 16.58 -11.06
#